data_AF-F0YH86-F1
#
_entry.id   AF-F0YH86-F1
#
_cell.length_a   1.000
_cell.length_b   1.000
_cell.length_c   1.000
_cell.angle_alpha   90.00
_cell.angle_beta   90.00
_cell.angle_gamma   90.00
#
_symmetry.space_group_name_H-M   'P 1'
#
loop_
_entity.id
_entity.type
_entity.pdbx_description
1 polymer ?
#
loop_
_entity_poly.entity_id
_entity_poly.type
_entity_poly.pdbx_seq_one_letter_code
_entity_poly.pdbx_strand_id
1 'polypeptide(L)'
;MSGTQDWLLSRCEAEARSSSGHLVELLTVQSVVAECVEDVVEAFRCNELAAARREVEVVRLEAEVAAAERDAALAERRAAARGGAATAFGARACLRGVLDDVAKCRLVARVAEGERLKLKRAEGEARKVPALEREVSRLARELEAARRREARGGQLNGTLAAPEKRAPPRLTLVTLEDKLVLKVFSFLTAWGVLASAQADRAFFARVDKLFGMGSAVAGRLKAGGNKRANGRSPPPGAAGSLSAETAAAIASKLNAGEIKGIIALDQRAKRLDGECAMLKAEKEDLKAALEGAEGVKDFLGAKLRDAEETLKAAFEADETQRSQRRSDQEVINFLDARVRDLEAENAGLRARRDSVEADLGRDRDAAVKQLAHVVASRDADLDERDRGDKANREQKRLLVKEVKALRAQLAAVHRAAARRV
;
A
#
# COMPACT_ATOMS: atom_id res chain seq x y z
N MET A 1 -19.90 -45.00 122.17
CA MET A 1 -20.21 -45.53 120.83
C MET A 1 -20.20 -44.45 119.72
N SER A 2 -19.86 -43.18 119.98
CA SER A 2 -19.86 -42.13 118.93
C SER A 2 -18.59 -42.09 118.05
N GLY A 3 -17.42 -42.47 118.58
CA GLY A 3 -16.15 -42.33 117.85
C GLY A 3 -15.98 -43.23 116.62
N THR A 4 -16.65 -44.39 116.58
CA THR A 4 -16.64 -45.28 115.41
C THR A 4 -17.58 -44.83 114.30
N GLN A 5 -18.67 -44.13 114.64
CA GLN A 5 -19.58 -43.55 113.63
C GLN A 5 -18.95 -42.33 112.95
N ASP A 6 -18.26 -41.47 113.71
CA ASP A 6 -17.57 -40.29 113.15
C ASP A 6 -16.42 -40.68 112.19
N TRP A 7 -15.68 -41.77 112.50
CA TRP A 7 -14.62 -42.26 111.62
C TRP A 7 -15.16 -42.82 110.29
N LEU A 8 -16.28 -43.57 110.34
CA LEU A 8 -16.93 -44.10 109.13
C LEU A 8 -17.49 -42.96 108.27
N LEU A 9 -18.14 -41.96 108.89
CA LEU A 9 -18.63 -40.78 108.18
C LEU A 9 -17.50 -39.98 107.53
N SER A 10 -16.40 -39.73 108.23
CA SER A 10 -15.26 -39.00 107.67
C SER A 10 -14.57 -39.76 106.53
N ARG A 11 -14.55 -41.09 106.58
CA ARG A 11 -14.01 -41.92 105.48
C ARG A 11 -14.94 -41.94 104.27
N CYS A 12 -16.25 -42.07 104.48
CA CYS A 12 -17.24 -41.96 103.42
C CYS A 12 -17.23 -40.57 102.76
N GLU A 13 -17.06 -39.49 103.54
CA GLU A 13 -16.92 -38.14 102.99
C GLU A 13 -15.63 -37.98 102.18
N ALA A 14 -14.51 -38.57 102.62
CA ALA A 14 -13.26 -38.52 101.86
C ALA A 14 -13.35 -39.31 100.54
N GLU A 15 -13.97 -40.49 100.56
CA GLU A 15 -14.24 -41.29 99.35
C GLU A 15 -15.23 -40.58 98.42
N ALA A 16 -16.26 -39.92 98.96
CA ALA A 16 -17.19 -39.12 98.17
C ALA A 16 -16.52 -37.90 97.54
N ARG A 17 -15.63 -37.21 98.26
CA ARG A 17 -14.84 -36.08 97.72
C ARG A 17 -13.87 -36.53 96.64
N SER A 18 -13.15 -37.64 96.85
CA SER A 18 -12.29 -38.24 95.82
C SER A 18 -13.09 -38.64 94.57
N SER A 19 -14.24 -39.30 94.76
CA SER A 19 -15.12 -39.70 93.65
C SER A 19 -15.67 -38.48 92.91
N SER A 20 -16.02 -37.41 93.63
CA SER A 20 -16.46 -36.15 93.02
C SER A 20 -15.35 -35.44 92.26
N GLY A 21 -14.11 -35.52 92.73
CA GLY A 21 -12.94 -34.97 92.04
C GLY A 21 -12.69 -35.66 90.71
N HIS A 22 -12.73 -37.00 90.70
CA HIS A 22 -12.61 -37.79 89.46
C HIS A 22 -13.78 -37.54 88.49
N LEU A 23 -14.99 -37.32 88.99
CA LEU A 23 -16.13 -36.97 88.15
C LEU A 23 -15.96 -35.58 87.49
N VAL A 24 -15.44 -34.59 88.23
CA VAL A 24 -15.11 -33.26 87.68
C VAL A 24 -14.00 -33.38 86.63
N GLU A 25 -12.93 -34.13 86.90
CA GLU A 25 -11.87 -34.39 85.93
C GLU A 25 -12.43 -35.05 84.66
N LEU A 26 -13.25 -36.08 84.79
CA LEU A 26 -13.91 -36.74 83.66
C LEU A 26 -14.79 -35.78 82.85
N LEU A 27 -15.58 -34.93 83.51
CA LEU A 27 -16.41 -33.94 82.83
C LEU A 27 -15.57 -32.87 82.11
N THR A 28 -14.45 -32.44 82.71
CA THR A 28 -13.54 -31.49 82.04
C THR A 28 -12.86 -32.13 80.82
N VAL A 29 -12.40 -33.37 80.93
CA VAL A 29 -11.84 -34.11 79.79
C VAL A 29 -12.91 -34.30 78.71
N GLN A 30 -14.15 -34.63 79.08
CA GLN A 30 -15.25 -34.75 78.13
C GLN A 30 -15.54 -33.43 77.41
N SER A 31 -15.51 -32.30 78.11
CA SER A 31 -15.69 -30.96 77.52
C SER A 31 -14.58 -30.63 76.54
N VAL A 32 -13.31 -30.84 76.92
CA VAL A 32 -12.15 -30.57 76.04
C VAL A 32 -12.17 -31.48 74.80
N VAL A 33 -12.52 -32.76 74.97
CA VAL A 33 -12.65 -33.69 73.84
C VAL A 33 -13.79 -33.26 72.92
N ALA A 34 -14.91 -32.76 73.45
CA ALA A 34 -16.01 -32.24 72.63
C ALA A 34 -15.57 -31.02 71.79
N GLU A 35 -14.87 -30.06 72.40
CA GLU A 35 -14.31 -28.90 71.69
C GLU A 35 -13.30 -29.33 70.61
N CYS A 36 -12.39 -30.25 70.91
CA CYS A 36 -11.44 -30.78 69.91
C CYS A 36 -12.15 -31.50 68.74
N VAL A 37 -13.27 -32.19 68.99
CA VAL A 37 -14.05 -32.83 67.93
C VAL A 37 -14.71 -31.77 67.04
N GLU A 38 -15.24 -30.69 67.62
CA GLU A 38 -15.82 -29.58 66.86
C GLU A 38 -14.78 -28.88 65.98
N ASP A 39 -13.59 -28.57 66.53
CA ASP A 39 -12.48 -27.98 65.78
C ASP A 39 -12.04 -28.85 64.59
N VAL A 40 -11.95 -30.17 64.78
CA VAL A 40 -11.59 -31.11 63.71
C VAL A 40 -12.67 -31.16 62.63
N VAL A 41 -13.95 -31.13 63.01
CA VAL A 41 -15.07 -31.09 62.04
C VAL A 41 -15.07 -29.78 61.26
N GLU A 42 -14.81 -28.64 61.91
CA GLU A 42 -14.72 -27.34 61.24
C GLU A 42 -13.51 -27.27 60.29
N ALA A 43 -12.36 -27.77 60.72
CA ALA A 43 -11.17 -27.87 59.86
C ALA A 43 -11.43 -28.76 58.63
N PHE A 44 -12.13 -29.88 58.80
CA PHE A 44 -12.52 -30.75 57.70
C PHE A 44 -13.45 -30.05 56.71
N ARG A 45 -14.49 -29.36 57.21
CA ARG A 45 -15.40 -28.56 56.36
C ARG A 45 -14.69 -27.44 55.62
N CYS A 46 -13.77 -26.72 56.28
CA CYS A 46 -12.97 -25.68 55.65
C CYS A 46 -12.10 -26.25 54.51
N ASN A 47 -11.50 -27.43 54.71
CA ASN A 47 -10.72 -28.11 53.69
C ASN A 47 -11.58 -28.56 52.51
N GLU A 48 -12.76 -29.14 52.75
CA GLU A 48 -13.69 -29.52 51.68
C GLU A 48 -14.17 -28.29 50.88
N LEU A 49 -14.51 -27.19 51.56
CA LEU A 49 -14.88 -25.93 50.89
C LEU A 49 -13.72 -25.34 50.08
N ALA A 50 -12.49 -25.41 50.59
CA ALA A 50 -11.31 -24.96 49.86
C ALA A 50 -11.04 -25.84 48.63
N ALA A 51 -11.22 -27.16 48.74
CA ALA A 51 -11.11 -28.08 47.61
C ALA A 51 -12.17 -27.79 46.54
N ALA A 52 -13.44 -27.66 46.93
CA ALA A 52 -14.53 -27.32 46.01
C ALA A 52 -14.31 -25.96 45.32
N ARG A 53 -13.78 -24.95 46.02
CA ARG A 53 -13.43 -23.66 45.41
C ARG A 53 -12.36 -23.78 44.35
N ARG A 54 -11.32 -24.59 44.59
CA ARG A 54 -10.26 -24.85 43.60
C ARG A 54 -10.82 -25.56 42.37
N GLU A 55 -11.69 -26.55 42.55
CA GLU A 55 -12.33 -27.23 41.42
C GLU A 55 -13.19 -26.27 40.58
N VAL A 56 -13.97 -25.40 41.23
CA VAL A 56 -14.76 -24.38 40.53
C VAL A 56 -13.86 -23.39 39.78
N GLU A 57 -12.73 -23.01 40.36
CA GLU A 57 -11.76 -22.11 39.73
C GLU A 57 -11.10 -22.77 38.50
N VAL A 58 -10.74 -24.06 38.58
CA VAL A 58 -10.23 -24.83 37.44
C VAL A 58 -11.25 -24.87 36.30
N VAL A 59 -12.51 -25.23 36.60
CA VAL A 59 -13.58 -25.29 35.57
C VAL A 59 -13.83 -23.91 34.97
N ARG A 60 -13.76 -22.84 35.77
CA ARG A 60 -13.89 -21.46 35.27
C ARG A 60 -12.75 -21.10 34.31
N LEU A 61 -11.51 -21.42 34.66
CA LEU A 61 -10.34 -21.19 33.80
C LEU A 61 -10.42 -22.00 32.51
N GLU A 62 -10.84 -23.26 32.57
CA GLU A 62 -11.08 -24.09 31.38
C GLU A 62 -12.14 -23.48 30.45
N ALA A 63 -13.23 -22.95 31.03
CA ALA A 63 -14.27 -22.26 30.25
C ALA A 63 -13.77 -20.95 29.62
N GLU A 64 -12.94 -20.17 30.33
CA GLU A 64 -12.31 -18.96 29.80
C GLU A 64 -11.35 -19.29 28.64
N VAL A 65 -10.53 -20.34 28.77
CA VAL A 65 -9.64 -20.81 27.71
C VAL A 65 -10.46 -21.28 26.49
N ALA A 66 -11.49 -22.09 26.69
CA ALA A 66 -12.35 -22.56 25.59
C ALA A 66 -13.10 -21.41 24.89
N ALA A 67 -13.46 -20.35 25.61
CA ALA A 67 -14.04 -19.15 25.02
C ALA A 67 -13.01 -18.39 24.16
N ALA A 68 -11.79 -18.20 24.68
CA ALA A 68 -10.71 -17.56 23.96
C ALA A 68 -10.33 -18.30 22.67
N GLU A 69 -10.27 -19.64 22.70
CA GLU A 69 -10.01 -20.46 21.52
C GLU A 69 -11.11 -20.32 20.45
N ARG A 70 -12.38 -20.27 20.86
CA ARG A 70 -13.51 -20.04 19.94
C ARG A 70 -13.43 -18.66 19.30
N ASP A 71 -13.09 -17.63 20.06
CA ASP A 71 -12.96 -16.27 19.55
C ASP A 71 -11.78 -16.15 18.58
N ALA A 72 -10.64 -16.80 18.88
CA ALA A 72 -9.50 -16.91 17.97
C ALA A 72 -9.90 -17.60 16.65
N ALA A 73 -10.60 -18.73 16.71
CA ALA A 73 -11.08 -19.44 15.53
C ALA A 73 -12.08 -18.61 14.69
N LEU A 74 -12.95 -17.84 15.33
CA LEU A 74 -13.86 -16.91 14.64
C LEU A 74 -13.11 -15.75 13.98
N ALA A 75 -12.06 -15.23 14.63
CA ALA A 75 -11.20 -14.20 14.07
C ALA A 75 -10.45 -14.70 12.82
N GLU A 76 -9.90 -15.91 12.85
CA GLU A 76 -9.25 -16.55 11.70
C GLU A 76 -10.24 -16.76 10.55
N ARG A 77 -11.46 -17.26 10.82
CA ARG A 77 -12.51 -17.39 9.80
C ARG A 77 -12.89 -16.06 9.17
N ARG A 78 -12.97 -14.98 9.95
CA ARG A 78 -13.23 -13.62 9.44
C ARG A 78 -12.05 -13.09 8.62
N ALA A 79 -10.82 -13.38 9.01
CA ALA A 79 -9.63 -13.02 8.24
C ALA A 79 -9.60 -13.75 6.89
N ALA A 80 -9.86 -15.06 6.89
CA ALA A 80 -9.97 -15.86 5.66
C ALA A 80 -11.09 -15.37 4.75
N ALA A 81 -12.26 -15.02 5.29
CA ALA A 81 -13.37 -14.45 4.52
C ALA A 81 -13.01 -13.09 3.89
N ARG A 82 -12.30 -12.22 4.62
CA ARG A 82 -11.79 -10.93 4.10
C ARG A 82 -10.75 -11.15 2.99
N GLY A 83 -9.83 -12.10 3.18
CA GLY A 83 -8.86 -12.49 2.15
C GLY A 83 -9.54 -13.01 0.88
N GLY A 84 -10.55 -13.87 1.01
CA GLY A 84 -11.35 -14.36 -0.11
C GLY A 84 -12.15 -13.27 -0.84
N ALA A 85 -12.68 -12.28 -0.12
CA ALA A 85 -13.35 -11.14 -0.72
C ALA A 85 -12.38 -10.24 -1.51
N ALA A 86 -11.17 -10.01 -0.98
CA ALA A 86 -10.13 -9.23 -1.65
C ALA A 86 -9.63 -9.91 -2.94
N THR A 87 -9.40 -11.23 -2.92
CA THR A 87 -9.01 -11.98 -4.12
C THR A 87 -10.12 -12.00 -5.17
N ALA A 88 -11.38 -12.16 -4.76
CA ALA A 88 -12.54 -12.09 -5.66
C ALA A 88 -12.70 -10.70 -6.29
N PHE A 89 -12.46 -9.63 -5.52
CA PHE A 89 -12.47 -8.26 -6.02
C PHE A 89 -11.36 -8.03 -7.05
N GLY A 90 -10.13 -8.46 -6.74
CA GLY A 90 -8.98 -8.39 -7.66
C GLY A 90 -9.23 -9.15 -8.97
N ALA A 91 -9.80 -10.36 -8.89
CA ALA A 91 -10.16 -11.15 -10.07
C ALA A 91 -11.22 -10.44 -10.95
N ARG A 92 -12.23 -9.80 -10.34
CA ARG A 92 -13.23 -9.01 -11.08
C ARG A 92 -12.63 -7.78 -11.74
N ALA A 93 -11.70 -7.09 -11.08
CA ALA A 93 -10.99 -5.95 -11.66
C ALA A 93 -10.13 -6.38 -12.86
N CYS A 94 -9.39 -7.48 -12.74
CA CYS A 94 -8.61 -8.07 -13.83
C CYS A 94 -9.50 -8.45 -15.02
N LEU A 95 -10.61 -9.17 -14.77
CA LEU A 95 -11.57 -9.52 -15.82
C LEU A 95 -12.13 -8.29 -16.54
N ARG A 96 -12.42 -7.21 -15.80
CA ARG A 96 -12.88 -5.95 -16.39
C ARG A 96 -11.82 -5.33 -17.29
N GLY A 97 -10.56 -5.29 -16.84
CA GLY A 97 -9.44 -4.82 -17.68
C GLY A 97 -9.31 -5.61 -18.98
N VAL A 98 -9.39 -6.95 -18.90
CA VAL A 98 -9.37 -7.82 -20.09
C VAL A 98 -10.54 -7.51 -21.04
N LEU A 99 -11.74 -7.32 -20.51
CA LEU A 99 -12.91 -6.97 -21.33
C LEU A 99 -12.76 -5.60 -22.01
N ASP A 100 -12.21 -4.62 -21.31
CA ASP A 100 -11.94 -3.29 -21.87
C ASP A 100 -10.89 -3.36 -22.98
N ASP A 101 -9.84 -4.16 -22.81
CA ASP A 101 -8.81 -4.34 -23.83
C ASP A 101 -9.34 -5.11 -25.05
N VAL A 102 -10.19 -6.12 -24.85
CA VAL A 102 -10.91 -6.77 -25.96
C VAL A 102 -11.81 -5.77 -26.70
N ALA A 103 -12.49 -4.86 -26.00
CA ALA A 103 -13.30 -3.82 -26.61
C ALA A 103 -12.45 -2.84 -27.44
N LYS A 104 -11.29 -2.40 -26.92
CA LYS A 104 -10.33 -1.57 -27.67
C LYS A 104 -9.82 -2.28 -28.92
N CYS A 105 -9.42 -3.54 -28.81
CA CYS A 105 -8.96 -4.35 -29.94
C CYS A 105 -10.04 -4.47 -31.03
N ARG A 106 -11.31 -4.68 -30.65
CA ARG A 106 -12.44 -4.70 -31.60
C ARG A 106 -12.64 -3.35 -32.29
N LEU A 107 -12.48 -2.25 -31.57
CA LEU A 107 -12.58 -0.91 -32.16
C LEU A 107 -11.47 -0.67 -33.18
N VAL A 108 -10.22 -1.01 -32.84
CA VAL A 108 -9.08 -0.91 -33.75
C VAL A 108 -9.29 -1.77 -35.01
N ALA A 109 -9.79 -3.00 -34.84
CA ALA A 109 -10.11 -3.87 -35.98
C ALA A 109 -11.16 -3.25 -36.90
N ARG A 110 -12.23 -2.66 -36.36
CA ARG A 110 -13.26 -1.96 -37.15
C ARG A 110 -12.71 -0.74 -37.89
N VAL A 111 -11.83 0.04 -37.25
CA VAL A 111 -11.18 1.18 -37.90
C VAL A 111 -10.30 0.70 -39.05
N ALA A 112 -9.49 -0.34 -38.83
CA ALA A 112 -8.64 -0.93 -39.86
C ALA A 112 -9.46 -1.49 -41.04
N GLU A 113 -10.60 -2.14 -40.79
CA GLU A 113 -11.53 -2.56 -41.85
C GLU A 113 -12.10 -1.38 -42.64
N GLY A 114 -12.49 -0.31 -41.95
CA GLY A 114 -12.94 0.93 -42.57
C GLY A 114 -11.89 1.55 -43.49
N GLU A 115 -10.62 1.58 -43.06
CA GLU A 115 -9.51 2.06 -43.90
C GLU A 115 -9.23 1.15 -45.09
N ARG A 116 -9.28 -0.17 -44.91
CA ARG A 116 -9.19 -1.13 -46.02
C ARG A 116 -10.28 -0.93 -47.06
N LEU A 117 -11.51 -0.63 -46.64
CA LEU A 117 -12.59 -0.31 -47.57
C LEU A 117 -12.37 1.02 -48.31
N LYS A 118 -11.86 2.05 -47.62
CA LYS A 118 -11.47 3.32 -48.25
C LYS A 118 -10.36 3.11 -49.29
N LEU A 119 -9.34 2.32 -48.97
CA LEU A 119 -8.28 1.96 -49.90
C LEU A 119 -8.81 1.23 -51.12
N LYS A 120 -9.69 0.22 -50.94
CA LYS A 120 -10.34 -0.47 -52.06
C LYS A 120 -11.16 0.46 -52.97
N ARG A 121 -11.85 1.45 -52.39
CA ARG A 121 -12.57 2.48 -53.17
C ARG A 121 -11.60 3.37 -53.94
N ALA A 122 -10.54 3.84 -53.28
CA ALA A 122 -9.49 4.66 -53.91
C ALA A 122 -8.78 3.90 -55.04
N GLU A 123 -8.51 2.60 -54.88
CA GLU A 123 -8.00 1.74 -55.95
C GLU A 123 -8.98 1.64 -57.12
N GLY A 124 -10.27 1.49 -56.85
CA GLY A 124 -11.33 1.49 -57.86
C GLY A 124 -11.41 2.80 -58.65
N GLU A 125 -11.23 3.94 -57.98
CA GLU A 125 -11.16 5.25 -58.62
C GLU A 125 -9.84 5.46 -59.38
N ALA A 126 -8.71 5.02 -58.83
CA ALA A 126 -7.41 5.04 -59.50
C ALA A 126 -7.44 4.25 -60.81
N ARG A 127 -8.19 3.14 -60.88
CA ARG A 127 -8.40 2.39 -62.13
C ARG A 127 -9.17 3.18 -63.20
N LYS A 128 -9.96 4.20 -62.83
CA LYS A 128 -10.67 5.08 -63.78
C LYS A 128 -9.80 6.22 -64.30
N VAL A 129 -8.71 6.57 -63.60
CA VAL A 129 -7.80 7.67 -63.98
C VAL A 129 -7.26 7.50 -65.41
N PRO A 130 -6.77 6.32 -65.86
CA PRO A 130 -6.29 6.18 -67.24
C PRO A 130 -7.37 6.38 -68.31
N ALA A 131 -8.64 6.06 -68.01
CA ALA A 131 -9.74 6.30 -68.93
C ALA A 131 -10.06 7.80 -69.03
N LEU A 132 -10.10 8.49 -67.89
CA LEU A 132 -10.27 9.94 -67.82
C LEU A 132 -9.11 10.67 -68.50
N GLU A 133 -7.86 10.23 -68.32
CA GLU A 133 -6.68 10.79 -69.00
C GLU A 133 -6.78 10.66 -70.53
N ARG A 134 -7.31 9.55 -71.04
CA ARG A 134 -7.57 9.37 -72.48
C ARG A 134 -8.66 10.33 -72.97
N GLU A 135 -9.72 10.52 -72.19
CA GLU A 135 -10.82 11.40 -72.54
C GLU A 135 -10.39 12.87 -72.52
N VAL A 136 -9.63 13.29 -71.50
CA VAL A 136 -8.99 14.61 -71.44
C VAL A 136 -8.05 14.79 -72.62
N SER A 137 -7.26 13.77 -72.98
CA SER A 137 -6.40 13.82 -74.16
C SER A 137 -7.20 13.93 -75.47
N ARG A 138 -8.37 13.28 -75.57
CA ARG A 138 -9.28 13.41 -76.72
C ARG A 138 -9.83 14.84 -76.82
N LEU A 139 -10.38 15.35 -75.73
CA LEU A 139 -10.92 16.71 -75.64
C LEU A 139 -9.85 17.77 -75.92
N ALA A 140 -8.62 17.58 -75.42
CA ALA A 140 -7.51 18.49 -75.71
C ALA A 140 -7.17 18.54 -77.22
N ARG A 141 -7.18 17.38 -77.90
CA ARG A 141 -6.99 17.31 -79.36
C ARG A 141 -8.15 17.95 -80.13
N GLU A 142 -9.39 17.73 -79.68
CA GLU A 142 -10.57 18.36 -80.27
C GLU A 142 -10.52 19.90 -80.12
N LEU A 143 -10.08 20.39 -78.96
CA LEU A 143 -9.94 21.81 -78.67
C LEU A 143 -8.79 22.45 -79.47
N GLU A 144 -7.64 21.76 -79.62
CA GLU A 144 -6.59 22.19 -80.54
C GLU A 144 -7.05 22.17 -82.00
N ALA A 145 -7.85 21.17 -82.41
CA ALA A 145 -8.42 21.12 -83.75
C ALA A 145 -9.43 22.26 -83.98
N ALA A 146 -10.27 22.58 -82.99
CA ALA A 146 -11.18 23.72 -83.02
C ALA A 146 -10.42 25.06 -83.11
N ARG A 147 -9.36 25.25 -82.30
CA ARG A 147 -8.48 26.42 -82.38
C ARG A 147 -7.78 26.54 -83.74
N ARG A 148 -7.37 25.41 -84.34
CA ARG A 148 -6.82 25.40 -85.71
C ARG A 148 -7.88 25.70 -86.77
N ARG A 149 -9.16 25.36 -86.55
CA ARG A 149 -10.28 25.75 -87.42
C ARG A 149 -10.60 27.23 -87.28
N GLU A 150 -10.58 27.79 -86.07
CA GLU A 150 -10.71 29.24 -85.84
C GLU A 150 -9.53 30.00 -86.48
N ALA A 151 -8.30 29.52 -86.33
CA ALA A 151 -7.13 30.11 -86.96
C ALA A 151 -7.14 30.03 -88.50
N ARG A 152 -7.87 29.07 -89.08
CA ARG A 152 -8.08 28.95 -90.55
C ARG A 152 -9.35 29.65 -91.04
N GLY A 153 -10.33 29.89 -90.17
CA GLY A 153 -11.57 30.63 -90.46
C GLY A 153 -11.47 32.14 -90.22
N GLY A 154 -10.42 32.60 -89.54
CA GLY A 154 -10.22 34.01 -89.17
C GLY A 154 -9.77 34.96 -90.28
N GLN A 155 -9.82 34.55 -91.56
CA GLN A 155 -9.43 35.42 -92.68
C GLN A 155 -10.61 36.00 -93.48
N LEU A 156 -11.87 35.70 -93.10
CA LEU A 156 -13.06 36.31 -93.71
C LEU A 156 -14.13 36.58 -92.64
N ASN A 157 -13.97 37.67 -91.89
CA ASN A 157 -15.05 38.63 -91.59
C ASN A 157 -14.56 39.70 -90.62
N GLY A 158 -14.49 40.92 -91.13
CA GLY A 158 -14.33 42.13 -90.34
C GLY A 158 -15.65 42.57 -89.70
N THR A 159 -15.48 43.36 -88.64
CA THR A 159 -16.43 44.27 -87.97
C THR A 159 -17.65 43.65 -87.27
N LEU A 160 -17.67 43.77 -85.93
CA LEU A 160 -18.63 44.64 -85.23
C LEU A 160 -18.23 44.77 -83.76
N ALA A 161 -18.00 46.01 -83.35
CA ALA A 161 -17.91 46.44 -81.97
C ALA A 161 -19.26 46.25 -81.27
N ALA A 162 -19.25 45.74 -80.03
CA ALA A 162 -20.39 45.78 -79.11
C ALA A 162 -19.89 45.62 -77.66
N PRO A 163 -20.62 46.15 -76.66
CA PRO A 163 -20.02 46.93 -75.56
C PRO A 163 -19.69 46.13 -74.30
N GLU A 164 -18.64 46.57 -73.61
CA GLU A 164 -18.34 46.25 -72.21
C GLU A 164 -19.51 46.66 -71.30
N LYS A 165 -20.39 45.71 -70.98
CA LYS A 165 -21.22 45.81 -69.76
C LYS A 165 -20.43 45.20 -68.60
N ARG A 166 -19.85 46.12 -67.81
CA ARG A 166 -19.25 45.88 -66.49
C ARG A 166 -20.04 44.85 -65.69
N ALA A 167 -19.50 43.64 -65.59
CA ALA A 167 -19.81 42.74 -64.50
C ALA A 167 -19.18 43.33 -63.21
N PRO A 168 -19.85 43.24 -62.05
CA PRO A 168 -19.28 43.71 -60.79
C PRO A 168 -17.94 43.01 -60.54
N PRO A 169 -16.93 43.72 -60.00
CA PRO A 169 -15.62 43.12 -59.75
C PRO A 169 -15.82 41.90 -58.86
N ARG A 170 -15.56 40.71 -59.42
CA ARG A 170 -15.53 39.48 -58.62
C ARG A 170 -14.41 39.66 -57.61
N LEU A 171 -14.77 39.84 -56.35
CA LEU A 171 -13.83 39.90 -55.23
C LEU A 171 -13.07 38.57 -55.19
N THR A 172 -11.88 38.56 -55.79
CA THR A 172 -10.96 37.44 -55.67
C THR A 172 -10.23 37.57 -54.35
N LEU A 173 -9.83 36.45 -53.75
CA LEU A 173 -9.04 36.42 -52.51
C LEU A 173 -7.76 37.27 -52.60
N VAL A 174 -7.26 37.50 -53.81
CA VAL A 174 -6.13 38.39 -54.11
C VAL A 174 -6.43 39.87 -53.82
N THR A 175 -7.69 40.30 -53.99
CA THR A 175 -8.12 41.72 -53.85
C THR A 175 -8.70 42.08 -52.48
N LEU A 176 -8.94 41.08 -51.61
CA LEU A 176 -9.42 41.31 -50.24
C LEU A 176 -8.38 42.06 -49.40
N GLU A 177 -8.75 42.68 -48.28
CA GLU A 177 -7.80 43.28 -47.32
C GLU A 177 -7.10 42.21 -46.47
N ASP A 178 -5.84 42.43 -46.07
CA ASP A 178 -5.02 41.43 -45.34
C ASP A 178 -5.68 40.93 -44.04
N LYS A 179 -6.39 41.83 -43.32
CA LYS A 179 -7.13 41.48 -42.10
C LYS A 179 -8.26 40.47 -42.36
N LEU A 180 -8.93 40.58 -43.51
CA LEU A 180 -10.00 39.66 -43.88
C LEU A 180 -9.44 38.32 -44.35
N VAL A 181 -8.31 38.33 -45.06
CA VAL A 181 -7.59 37.12 -45.47
C VAL A 181 -7.13 36.31 -44.25
N LEU A 182 -6.55 36.97 -43.23
CA LEU A 182 -6.17 36.33 -41.97
C LEU A 182 -7.38 35.74 -41.22
N LYS A 183 -8.53 36.43 -41.24
CA LYS A 183 -9.77 35.91 -40.65
C LYS A 183 -10.34 34.71 -41.40
N VAL A 184 -10.12 34.60 -42.71
CA VAL A 184 -10.45 33.38 -43.47
C VAL A 184 -9.49 32.25 -43.09
N PHE A 185 -8.20 32.56 -42.93
CA PHE A 185 -7.18 31.58 -42.51
C PHE A 185 -7.37 31.05 -41.09
N SER A 186 -8.01 31.79 -40.18
CA SER A 186 -8.34 31.23 -38.86
C SER A 186 -9.35 30.07 -38.90
N PHE A 187 -10.10 29.93 -40.01
CA PHE A 187 -11.03 28.81 -40.21
C PHE A 187 -10.42 27.65 -41.01
N LEU A 188 -9.17 27.79 -41.48
CA LEU A 188 -8.48 26.79 -42.28
C LEU A 188 -7.30 26.21 -41.51
N THR A 189 -7.07 24.90 -41.66
CA THR A 189 -5.82 24.28 -41.16
C THR A 189 -4.64 24.75 -42.02
N ALA A 190 -3.41 24.64 -41.49
CA ALA A 190 -2.19 25.06 -42.20
C ALA A 190 -2.08 24.49 -43.62
N TRP A 191 -2.52 23.23 -43.81
CA TRP A 191 -2.57 22.59 -45.12
C TRP A 191 -3.61 23.23 -46.06
N GLY A 192 -4.79 23.60 -45.54
CA GLY A 192 -5.84 24.26 -46.31
C GLY A 192 -5.42 25.65 -46.82
N VAL A 193 -4.71 26.41 -45.98
CA VAL A 193 -4.12 27.70 -46.38
C VAL A 193 -3.12 27.50 -47.53
N LEU A 194 -2.22 26.53 -47.41
CA LEU A 194 -1.21 26.25 -48.44
C LEU A 194 -1.82 25.77 -49.77
N ALA A 195 -2.83 24.88 -49.72
CA ALA A 195 -3.52 24.38 -50.90
C ALA A 195 -4.28 25.50 -51.63
N SER A 196 -4.93 26.40 -50.89
CA SER A 196 -5.59 27.59 -51.47
C SER A 196 -4.60 28.57 -52.09
N ALA A 197 -3.42 28.73 -51.47
CA ALA A 197 -2.33 29.55 -51.98
C ALA A 197 -1.74 29.00 -53.29
N GLN A 198 -1.64 27.68 -53.45
CA GLN A 198 -1.11 27.05 -54.67
C GLN A 198 -2.01 27.24 -55.90
N ALA A 199 -3.30 27.54 -55.72
CA ALA A 199 -4.24 27.74 -56.83
C ALA A 199 -4.01 29.07 -57.58
N ASP A 200 -3.44 30.09 -56.92
CA ASP A 200 -3.15 31.39 -57.52
C ASP A 200 -1.79 31.91 -57.08
N ARG A 201 -0.89 32.13 -58.04
CA ARG A 201 0.49 32.59 -57.81
C ARG A 201 0.57 33.97 -57.15
N ALA A 202 -0.36 34.87 -57.48
CA ALA A 202 -0.42 36.20 -56.88
C ALA A 202 -0.88 36.10 -55.41
N PHE A 203 -1.81 35.17 -55.13
CA PHE A 203 -2.22 34.88 -53.76
C PHE A 203 -1.11 34.20 -52.96
N PHE A 204 -0.37 33.26 -53.56
CA PHE A 204 0.80 32.62 -52.93
C PHE A 204 1.83 33.64 -52.45
N ALA A 205 2.24 34.57 -53.31
CA ALA A 205 3.22 35.61 -52.96
C ALA A 205 2.75 36.50 -51.79
N ARG A 206 1.44 36.70 -51.69
CA ARG A 206 0.83 37.47 -50.60
C ARG A 206 0.79 36.70 -49.29
N VAL A 207 0.45 35.41 -49.33
CA VAL A 207 0.52 34.50 -48.16
C VAL A 207 1.95 34.38 -47.65
N ASP A 208 2.92 34.23 -48.57
CA ASP A 208 4.35 34.21 -48.28
C ASP A 208 4.80 35.47 -47.50
N LYS A 209 4.33 36.64 -47.95
CA LYS A 209 4.56 37.94 -47.29
C LYS A 209 3.86 38.07 -45.93
N LEU A 210 2.64 37.56 -45.78
CA LEU A 210 1.85 37.64 -44.53
C LEU A 210 2.41 36.74 -43.41
N PHE A 211 2.95 35.58 -43.76
CA PHE A 211 3.49 34.62 -42.79
C PHE A 211 5.00 34.65 -42.65
N GLY A 212 5.68 35.55 -43.37
CA GLY A 212 7.15 35.66 -43.32
C GLY A 212 7.84 34.38 -43.75
N MET A 213 7.19 33.57 -44.60
CA MET A 213 7.82 32.43 -45.25
C MET A 213 8.86 33.01 -46.19
N GLY A 214 10.11 33.16 -45.75
CA GLY A 214 11.19 33.63 -46.61
C GLY A 214 11.22 32.78 -47.88
N SER A 215 11.41 33.44 -49.03
CA SER A 215 11.40 32.96 -50.43
C SER A 215 12.29 31.73 -50.77
N ALA A 216 12.63 30.86 -49.82
CA ALA A 216 13.28 29.58 -50.04
C ALA A 216 12.36 28.55 -50.73
N VAL A 217 11.03 28.66 -50.58
CA VAL A 217 10.08 27.70 -51.18
C VAL A 217 9.73 28.06 -52.63
N ALA A 218 9.59 29.35 -52.95
CA ALA A 218 9.30 29.80 -54.32
C ALA A 218 10.43 29.51 -55.32
N GLY A 219 11.68 29.43 -54.85
CA GLY A 219 12.84 29.02 -55.66
C GLY A 219 12.79 27.55 -56.09
N ARG A 220 12.23 26.65 -55.26
CA ARG A 220 12.14 25.21 -55.56
C ARG A 220 11.02 24.86 -56.55
N LEU A 221 9.97 25.67 -56.65
CA LEU A 221 8.86 25.41 -57.59
C LEU A 221 9.17 25.86 -59.03
N LYS A 222 10.23 26.66 -59.25
CA LYS A 222 10.60 27.15 -60.59
C LYS A 222 11.44 26.15 -61.40
N ALA A 223 11.92 25.06 -60.79
CA ALA A 223 12.78 24.06 -61.43
C ALA A 223 12.06 22.72 -61.75
N GLY A 224 10.78 22.57 -61.43
CA GLY A 224 10.06 21.30 -61.51
C GLY A 224 8.95 21.26 -62.57
N GLY A 225 9.24 21.67 -63.81
CA GLY A 225 8.27 21.69 -64.89
C GLY A 225 8.76 20.95 -66.13
N ASN A 226 8.11 19.81 -66.42
CA ASN A 226 8.12 19.03 -67.68
C ASN A 226 9.33 18.14 -68.01
N LYS A 227 9.19 16.84 -67.72
CA LYS A 227 8.92 15.79 -68.74
C LYS A 227 8.70 14.44 -68.04
N ARG A 228 7.43 14.05 -67.86
CA ARG A 228 7.06 12.63 -67.75
C ARG A 228 6.88 12.11 -69.16
N ALA A 229 7.83 11.29 -69.62
CA ALA A 229 7.60 10.31 -70.67
C ALA A 229 7.42 8.96 -69.98
N ASN A 230 6.25 8.35 -70.16
CA ASN A 230 6.02 6.94 -69.92
C ASN A 230 7.05 6.12 -70.72
N GLY A 231 7.74 5.21 -70.04
CA GLY A 231 8.71 4.32 -70.66
C GLY A 231 9.04 3.16 -69.73
N ARG A 232 8.19 2.14 -69.80
CA ARG A 232 8.40 0.75 -69.35
C ARG A 232 9.89 0.38 -69.47
N SER A 233 10.50 -0.06 -68.38
CA SER A 233 11.84 -0.66 -68.35
C SER A 233 11.90 -1.94 -69.21
N PRO A 234 12.82 -2.07 -70.18
CA PRO A 234 13.38 -3.35 -70.57
C PRO A 234 14.57 -3.71 -69.66
N PRO A 235 14.92 -5.01 -69.53
CA PRO A 235 16.03 -5.46 -68.71
C PRO A 235 17.40 -5.05 -69.28
N PRO A 236 18.46 -5.01 -68.46
CA PRO A 236 19.78 -4.55 -68.88
C PRO A 236 20.48 -5.66 -69.67
N GLY A 237 20.74 -5.42 -70.96
CA GLY A 237 21.51 -6.35 -71.79
C GLY A 237 21.22 -6.25 -73.28
N ALA A 238 21.50 -5.09 -73.90
CA ALA A 238 21.77 -4.99 -75.32
C ALA A 238 22.29 -3.59 -75.63
N ALA A 239 23.61 -3.39 -75.52
CA ALA A 239 24.28 -2.29 -76.18
C ALA A 239 24.23 -2.57 -77.69
N GLY A 240 23.14 -2.14 -78.33
CA GLY A 240 23.03 -2.06 -79.79
C GLY A 240 23.97 -0.98 -80.29
N SER A 241 25.22 -1.36 -80.58
CA SER A 241 26.13 -0.59 -81.41
C SER A 241 25.42 -0.25 -82.72
N LEU A 242 25.14 1.04 -82.96
CA LEU A 242 24.75 1.53 -84.28
C LEU A 242 25.83 1.05 -85.28
N SER A 243 25.43 0.36 -86.35
CA SER A 243 26.40 -0.09 -87.35
C SER A 243 27.09 1.14 -87.94
N ALA A 244 28.41 1.06 -88.14
CA ALA A 244 29.23 2.18 -88.58
C ALA A 244 28.71 2.86 -89.86
N GLU A 245 28.01 2.11 -90.72
CA GLU A 245 27.36 2.61 -91.94
C GLU A 245 26.16 3.53 -91.65
N THR A 246 25.35 3.23 -90.65
CA THR A 246 24.22 4.10 -90.26
C THR A 246 24.69 5.39 -89.60
N ALA A 247 25.78 5.33 -88.81
CA ALA A 247 26.42 6.52 -88.25
C ALA A 247 27.02 7.42 -89.34
N ALA A 248 27.65 6.84 -90.37
CA ALA A 248 28.20 7.58 -91.51
C ALA A 248 27.13 8.24 -92.38
N ALA A 249 25.99 7.57 -92.62
CA ALA A 249 24.87 8.11 -93.40
C ALA A 249 24.11 9.25 -92.68
N ILE A 250 24.14 9.27 -91.34
CA ILE A 250 23.58 10.36 -90.53
C ILE A 250 24.56 11.54 -90.50
N ALA A 251 25.87 11.27 -90.40
CA ALA A 251 26.91 12.29 -90.40
C ALA A 251 26.98 13.08 -91.73
N SER A 252 26.67 12.46 -92.88
CA SER A 252 26.68 13.12 -94.19
C SER A 252 25.48 14.03 -94.45
N LYS A 253 24.40 13.92 -93.66
CA LYS A 253 23.17 14.74 -93.77
C LYS A 253 23.12 15.91 -92.79
N LEU A 254 24.04 15.97 -91.83
CA LEU A 254 24.06 17.01 -90.80
C LEU A 254 24.92 18.19 -91.25
N ASN A 255 24.36 19.39 -91.18
CA ASN A 255 25.12 20.63 -91.39
C ASN A 255 26.07 20.87 -90.20
N ALA A 256 27.20 21.56 -90.41
CA ALA A 256 28.19 21.87 -89.37
C ALA A 256 27.58 22.56 -88.13
N GLY A 257 26.49 23.32 -88.29
CA GLY A 257 25.72 23.90 -87.19
C GLY A 257 24.97 22.86 -86.34
N GLU A 258 24.41 21.82 -86.96
CA GLU A 258 23.70 20.74 -86.29
C GLU A 258 24.66 19.83 -85.53
N ILE A 259 25.84 19.56 -86.10
CA ILE A 259 26.92 18.83 -85.42
C ILE A 259 27.37 19.58 -84.16
N LYS A 260 27.57 20.91 -84.23
CA LYS A 260 27.86 21.75 -83.05
C LYS A 260 26.73 21.69 -82.01
N GLY A 261 25.47 21.71 -82.45
CA GLY A 261 24.30 21.57 -81.57
C GLY A 261 24.26 20.21 -80.85
N ILE A 262 24.55 19.12 -81.57
CA ILE A 262 24.62 17.76 -81.01
C ILE A 262 25.76 17.66 -79.98
N ILE A 263 26.94 18.21 -80.26
CA ILE A 263 28.06 18.23 -79.30
C ILE A 263 27.69 19.02 -78.03
N ALA A 264 27.03 20.17 -78.17
CA ALA A 264 26.59 20.96 -77.02
C ALA A 264 25.54 20.22 -76.18
N LEU A 265 24.63 19.48 -76.83
CA LEU A 265 23.65 18.63 -76.16
C LEU A 265 24.31 17.43 -75.45
N ASP A 266 25.31 16.79 -76.06
CA ASP A 266 26.08 15.69 -75.45
C ASP A 266 26.86 16.18 -74.21
N GLN A 267 27.54 17.32 -74.31
CA GLN A 267 28.23 17.93 -73.17
C GLN A 267 27.26 18.29 -72.05
N ARG A 268 26.06 18.78 -72.39
CA ARG A 268 25.02 19.07 -71.40
C ARG A 268 24.45 17.79 -70.77
N ALA A 269 24.25 16.73 -71.56
CA ALA A 269 23.81 15.43 -71.06
C ALA A 269 24.83 14.86 -70.07
N LYS A 270 26.12 14.88 -70.42
CA LYS A 270 27.21 14.45 -69.51
C LYS A 270 27.25 15.24 -68.20
N ARG A 271 27.04 16.56 -68.26
CA ARG A 271 26.95 17.39 -67.04
C ARG A 271 25.75 17.00 -66.18
N LEU A 272 24.58 16.85 -66.78
CA LEU A 272 23.36 16.44 -66.08
C LEU A 272 23.48 15.02 -65.51
N ASP A 273 24.16 14.10 -66.20
CA ASP A 273 24.44 12.75 -65.70
C ASP A 273 25.37 12.78 -64.48
N GLY A 274 26.39 13.63 -64.50
CA GLY A 274 27.27 13.89 -63.36
C GLY A 274 26.51 14.47 -62.16
N GLU A 275 25.66 15.48 -62.38
CA GLU A 275 24.78 16.05 -61.35
C GLU A 275 23.80 15.01 -60.79
N CYS A 276 23.22 14.16 -61.64
CA CYS A 276 22.34 13.07 -61.22
C CYS A 276 23.09 12.02 -60.39
N ALA A 277 24.35 11.72 -60.72
CA ALA A 277 25.18 10.81 -59.94
C ALA A 277 25.50 11.39 -58.56
N MET A 278 25.87 12.68 -58.49
CA MET A 278 26.11 13.38 -57.23
C MET A 278 24.86 13.44 -56.34
N LEU A 279 23.71 13.86 -56.89
CA LEU A 279 22.45 13.93 -56.13
C LEU A 279 22.00 12.55 -55.64
N LYS A 280 22.31 11.47 -56.36
CA LYS A 280 22.07 10.10 -55.88
C LYS A 280 22.97 9.75 -54.70
N ALA A 281 24.27 10.09 -54.75
CA ALA A 281 25.18 9.88 -53.63
C ALA A 281 24.74 10.66 -52.39
N GLU A 282 24.45 11.96 -52.53
CA GLU A 282 23.94 12.79 -51.42
C GLU A 282 22.63 12.25 -50.84
N LYS A 283 21.73 11.73 -51.68
CA LYS A 283 20.48 11.11 -51.21
C LYS A 283 20.75 9.88 -50.36
N GLU A 284 21.66 9.00 -50.78
CA GLU A 284 22.01 7.80 -49.99
C GLU A 284 22.72 8.18 -48.68
N ASP A 285 23.59 9.19 -48.69
CA ASP A 285 24.24 9.71 -47.47
C ASP A 285 23.22 10.30 -46.48
N LEU A 286 22.29 11.13 -46.97
CA LEU A 286 21.21 11.69 -46.15
C LEU A 286 20.28 10.61 -45.62
N LYS A 287 20.04 9.55 -46.40
CA LYS A 287 19.24 8.40 -45.96
C LYS A 287 19.93 7.64 -44.84
N ALA A 288 21.23 7.36 -44.97
CA ALA A 288 22.02 6.72 -43.92
C ALA A 288 22.08 7.58 -42.64
N ALA A 289 22.20 8.91 -42.78
CA ALA A 289 22.18 9.82 -41.65
C ALA A 289 20.81 9.84 -40.95
N LEU A 290 19.71 9.79 -41.70
CA LEU A 290 18.35 9.70 -41.15
C LEU A 290 18.15 8.38 -40.39
N GLU A 291 18.54 7.25 -40.98
CA GLU A 291 18.45 5.93 -40.33
C GLU A 291 19.28 5.89 -39.03
N GLY A 292 20.47 6.49 -39.03
CA GLY A 292 21.29 6.63 -37.81
C GLY A 292 20.62 7.49 -36.74
N ALA A 293 20.01 8.62 -37.13
CA ALA A 293 19.30 9.50 -36.20
C ALA A 293 18.03 8.83 -35.61
N GLU A 294 17.30 8.06 -36.42
CA GLU A 294 16.16 7.26 -35.98
C GLU A 294 16.60 6.18 -34.97
N GLY A 295 17.72 5.50 -35.23
CA GLY A 295 18.30 4.54 -34.29
C GLY A 295 18.66 5.15 -32.93
N VAL A 296 19.27 6.35 -32.91
CA VAL A 296 19.57 7.07 -31.65
C VAL A 296 18.29 7.46 -30.92
N LYS A 297 17.28 7.94 -31.66
CA LYS A 297 15.98 8.29 -31.08
C LYS A 297 15.32 7.08 -30.42
N ASP A 298 15.31 5.93 -31.08
CA ASP A 298 14.72 4.70 -30.54
C ASP A 298 15.48 4.21 -29.30
N PHE A 299 16.81 4.30 -29.32
CA PHE A 299 17.65 4.00 -28.14
C PHE A 299 17.34 4.91 -26.95
N LEU A 300 17.28 6.24 -27.17
CA LEU A 300 16.93 7.19 -26.12
C LEU A 300 15.50 6.99 -25.62
N GLY A 301 14.56 6.67 -26.51
CA GLY A 301 13.18 6.35 -26.14
C GLY A 301 13.04 5.06 -25.34
N ALA A 302 13.90 4.06 -25.57
CA ALA A 302 14.00 2.88 -24.72
C ALA A 302 14.58 3.24 -23.34
N LYS A 303 15.68 3.99 -23.29
CA LYS A 303 16.31 4.42 -22.04
C LYS A 303 15.42 5.31 -21.17
N LEU A 304 14.64 6.19 -21.79
CA LEU A 304 13.67 7.01 -21.08
C LEU A 304 12.59 6.13 -20.43
N ARG A 305 12.07 5.12 -21.14
CA ARG A 305 11.10 4.17 -20.60
C ARG A 305 11.68 3.34 -19.45
N ASP A 306 12.89 2.83 -19.59
CA ASP A 306 13.59 2.10 -18.52
C ASP A 306 13.73 2.99 -17.26
N ALA A 307 14.08 4.26 -17.44
CA ALA A 307 14.23 5.22 -16.35
C ALA A 307 12.88 5.55 -15.69
N GLU A 308 11.81 5.72 -16.48
CA GLU A 308 10.45 5.93 -15.97
C GLU A 308 9.93 4.72 -15.18
N GLU A 309 10.20 3.49 -15.64
CA GLU A 309 9.85 2.26 -14.93
C GLU A 309 10.64 2.13 -13.63
N THR A 310 11.94 2.44 -13.65
CA THR A 310 12.78 2.45 -12.45
C THR A 310 12.29 3.48 -11.44
N LEU A 311 11.90 4.67 -11.90
CA LEU A 311 11.37 5.74 -11.05
C LEU A 311 10.02 5.34 -10.43
N LYS A 312 9.12 4.72 -11.20
CA LYS A 312 7.85 4.19 -10.68
C LYS A 312 8.06 3.13 -9.60
N ALA A 313 8.96 2.17 -9.85
CA ALA A 313 9.30 1.14 -8.87
C ALA A 313 9.89 1.76 -7.58
N ALA A 314 10.71 2.80 -7.69
CA ALA A 314 11.25 3.51 -6.54
C ALA A 314 10.17 4.23 -5.73
N PHE A 315 9.17 4.84 -6.38
CA PHE A 315 8.04 5.47 -5.68
C PHE A 315 7.17 4.43 -4.94
N GLU A 316 6.86 3.30 -5.57
CA GLU A 316 6.11 2.21 -4.92
C GLU A 316 6.87 1.63 -3.72
N ALA A 317 8.19 1.46 -3.84
CA ALA A 317 9.04 1.03 -2.73
C ALA A 317 9.05 2.04 -1.58
N ASP A 318 9.14 3.35 -1.86
CA ASP A 318 9.07 4.38 -0.82
C ASP A 318 7.70 4.43 -0.14
N GLU A 319 6.60 4.24 -0.87
CA GLU A 319 5.25 4.21 -0.30
C GLU A 319 5.05 3.00 0.64
N THR A 320 5.50 1.81 0.21
CA THR A 320 5.46 0.63 1.08
C THR A 320 6.34 0.80 2.32
N GLN A 321 7.53 1.39 2.18
CA GLN A 321 8.42 1.70 3.30
C GLN A 321 7.79 2.71 4.27
N ARG A 322 7.11 3.75 3.78
CA ARG A 322 6.39 4.72 4.62
C ARG A 322 5.23 4.06 5.36
N SER A 323 4.47 3.21 4.69
CA SER A 323 3.39 2.44 5.33
C SER A 323 3.93 1.54 6.43
N GLN A 324 5.05 0.85 6.19
CA GLN A 324 5.70 0.02 7.19
C GLN A 324 6.18 0.85 8.39
N ARG A 325 6.89 1.97 8.16
CA ARG A 325 7.33 2.86 9.24
C ARG A 325 6.17 3.37 10.11
N ARG A 326 5.03 3.66 9.48
CA ARG A 326 3.82 4.06 10.22
C ARG A 326 3.28 2.93 11.09
N SER A 327 3.19 1.71 10.54
CA SER A 327 2.78 0.53 11.29
C SER A 327 3.75 0.23 12.45
N ASP A 328 5.06 0.31 12.20
CA ASP A 328 6.09 0.10 13.22
C ASP A 328 5.97 1.14 14.34
N GLN A 329 5.71 2.40 14.00
CA GLN A 329 5.47 3.45 15.00
C GLN A 329 4.22 3.19 15.85
N GLU A 330 3.15 2.65 15.25
CA GLU A 330 1.94 2.26 15.99
C GLU A 330 2.23 1.12 16.98
N VAL A 331 3.03 0.13 16.56
CA VAL A 331 3.49 -0.98 17.43
C VAL A 331 4.37 -0.45 18.56
N ILE A 332 5.34 0.42 18.27
CA ILE A 332 6.20 1.04 19.30
C ILE A 332 5.36 1.80 20.32
N ASN A 333 4.42 2.64 19.86
CA ASN A 333 3.55 3.39 20.74
C ASN A 333 2.70 2.48 21.65
N PHE A 334 2.20 1.36 21.10
CA PHE A 334 1.47 0.36 21.87
C PHE A 334 2.35 -0.32 22.93
N LEU A 335 3.56 -0.74 22.54
CA LEU A 335 4.52 -1.36 23.46
C LEU A 335 4.93 -0.39 24.57
N ASP A 336 5.22 0.87 24.25
CA ASP A 336 5.55 1.91 25.22
C ASP A 336 4.41 2.14 26.21
N ALA A 337 3.16 2.21 25.73
CA ALA A 337 1.99 2.34 26.60
C ALA A 337 1.86 1.13 27.53
N ARG A 338 2.01 -0.10 27.00
CA ARG A 338 1.93 -1.33 27.78
C ARG A 338 3.04 -1.44 28.82
N VAL A 339 4.26 -1.02 28.50
CA VAL A 339 5.38 -0.99 29.45
C VAL A 339 5.07 -0.03 30.59
N ARG A 340 4.57 1.19 30.31
CA ARG A 340 4.18 2.15 31.35
C ARG A 340 3.08 1.60 32.26
N ASP A 341 2.08 0.92 31.70
CA ASP A 341 1.01 0.30 32.49
C ASP A 341 1.57 -0.77 33.45
N LEU A 342 2.46 -1.64 32.93
CA LEU A 342 3.11 -2.70 33.73
C LEU A 342 4.07 -2.13 34.79
N GLU A 343 4.77 -1.03 34.49
CA GLU A 343 5.61 -0.32 35.45
C GLU A 343 4.76 0.30 36.57
N ALA A 344 3.62 0.90 36.24
CA ALA A 344 2.68 1.45 37.20
C ALA A 344 2.06 0.36 38.09
N GLU A 345 1.67 -0.77 37.50
CA GLU A 345 1.16 -1.93 38.24
C GLU A 345 2.21 -2.48 39.21
N ASN A 346 3.46 -2.67 38.75
CA ASN A 346 4.57 -3.12 39.59
C ASN A 346 4.86 -2.13 40.73
N ALA A 347 4.83 -0.83 40.48
CA ALA A 347 4.97 0.19 41.51
C ALA A 347 3.85 0.07 42.56
N GLY A 348 2.61 -0.13 42.12
CA GLY A 348 1.47 -0.35 43.01
C GLY A 348 1.58 -1.62 43.85
N LEU A 349 2.02 -2.73 43.26
CA LEU A 349 2.25 -3.99 43.98
C LEU A 349 3.37 -3.86 45.01
N ARG A 350 4.46 -3.16 44.69
CA ARG A 350 5.54 -2.88 45.64
C ARG A 350 5.06 -2.03 46.82
N ALA A 351 4.29 -0.97 46.56
CA ALA A 351 3.72 -0.15 47.62
C ALA A 351 2.79 -0.96 48.55
N ARG A 352 1.98 -1.87 47.99
CA ARG A 352 1.13 -2.77 48.78
C ARG A 352 1.95 -3.74 49.62
N ARG A 353 2.99 -4.35 49.05
CA ARG A 353 3.92 -5.20 49.79
C ARG A 353 4.54 -4.44 50.96
N ASP A 354 5.06 -3.25 50.73
CA ASP A 354 5.72 -2.45 51.76
C ASP A 354 4.74 -2.06 52.88
N SER A 355 3.48 -1.76 52.54
CA SER A 355 2.41 -1.53 53.53
C SER A 355 2.14 -2.77 54.38
N VAL A 356 2.00 -3.94 53.75
CA VAL A 356 1.73 -5.20 54.47
C VAL A 356 2.92 -5.60 55.34
N GLU A 357 4.15 -5.44 54.86
CA GLU A 357 5.35 -5.67 55.66
C GLU A 357 5.42 -4.75 56.88
N ALA A 358 5.04 -3.48 56.74
CA ALA A 358 4.94 -2.55 57.86
C ALA A 358 3.84 -2.94 58.86
N ASP A 359 2.68 -3.38 58.38
CA ASP A 359 1.58 -3.87 59.23
C ASP A 359 2.00 -5.13 60.01
N LEU A 360 2.59 -6.11 59.34
CA LEU A 360 3.12 -7.31 59.97
C LEU A 360 4.21 -7.00 61.00
N GLY A 361 5.06 -6.00 60.73
CA GLY A 361 6.05 -5.50 61.69
C GLY A 361 5.37 -4.94 62.95
N ARG A 362 4.33 -4.12 62.80
CA ARG A 362 3.56 -3.56 63.91
C ARG A 362 2.86 -4.63 64.73
N ASP A 363 2.23 -5.61 64.08
CA ASP A 363 1.55 -6.71 64.74
C ASP A 363 2.53 -7.60 65.51
N ARG A 364 3.70 -7.87 64.92
CA ARG A 364 4.78 -8.61 65.58
C ARG A 364 5.27 -7.87 66.82
N ASP A 365 5.52 -6.57 66.74
CA ASP A 365 5.94 -5.76 67.89
C ASP A 365 4.87 -5.70 68.98
N ALA A 366 3.59 -5.63 68.60
CA ALA A 366 2.47 -5.68 69.54
C ALA A 366 2.38 -7.04 70.24
N ALA A 367 2.51 -8.14 69.51
CA ALA A 367 2.52 -9.50 70.05
C ALA A 367 3.71 -9.71 71.01
N VAL A 368 4.90 -9.22 70.66
CA VAL A 368 6.08 -9.28 71.55
C VAL A 368 5.84 -8.49 72.84
N LYS A 369 5.22 -7.31 72.78
CA LYS A 369 4.86 -6.52 73.98
C LYS A 369 3.82 -7.24 74.86
N GLN A 370 2.81 -7.86 74.25
CA GLN A 370 1.82 -8.64 74.99
C GLN A 370 2.45 -9.86 75.68
N LEU A 371 3.30 -10.60 74.98
CA LEU A 371 4.05 -11.72 75.57
C LEU A 371 4.93 -11.25 76.72
N ALA A 372 5.62 -10.12 76.58
CA ALA A 372 6.41 -9.54 77.66
C ALA A 372 5.56 -9.19 78.90
N HIS A 373 4.36 -8.63 78.70
CA HIS A 373 3.43 -8.36 79.80
C HIS A 373 2.96 -9.65 80.47
N VAL A 374 2.57 -10.67 79.70
CA VAL A 374 2.11 -11.96 80.25
C VAL A 374 3.21 -12.63 81.07
N VAL A 375 4.46 -12.62 80.56
CA VAL A 375 5.62 -13.14 81.29
C VAL A 375 5.84 -12.38 82.60
N ALA A 376 5.82 -11.04 82.56
CA ALA A 376 5.98 -10.22 83.76
C ALA A 376 4.86 -10.45 84.80
N SER A 377 3.60 -10.61 84.35
CA SER A 377 2.48 -10.93 85.23
C SER A 377 2.66 -12.30 85.87
N ARG A 378 3.04 -13.31 85.09
CA ARG A 378 3.29 -14.66 85.60
C ARG A 378 4.40 -14.67 86.64
N ASP A 379 5.48 -13.94 86.39
CA ASP A 379 6.61 -13.88 87.32
C ASP A 379 6.21 -13.16 88.63
N ALA A 380 5.36 -12.12 88.57
CA ALA A 380 4.79 -11.47 89.75
C ALA A 380 3.88 -12.42 90.56
N ASP A 381 3.04 -13.21 89.90
CA ASP A 381 2.18 -14.21 90.54
C ASP A 381 3.00 -15.32 91.24
N LEU A 382 4.09 -15.77 90.60
CA LEU A 382 5.02 -16.74 91.19
C LEU A 382 5.68 -16.15 92.45
N ASP A 383 6.13 -14.91 92.37
CA ASP A 383 6.69 -14.16 93.49
C ASP A 383 5.70 -14.01 94.66
N GLU A 384 4.43 -13.70 94.37
CA GLU A 384 3.38 -13.60 95.39
C GLU A 384 3.08 -14.95 96.03
N ARG A 385 2.99 -16.02 95.23
CA ARG A 385 2.85 -17.40 95.74
C ARG A 385 4.01 -17.77 96.66
N ASP A 386 5.25 -17.49 96.26
CA ASP A 386 6.43 -17.76 97.08
C ASP A 386 6.44 -16.97 98.40
N ARG A 387 5.99 -15.70 98.38
CA ARG A 387 5.81 -14.90 99.61
C ARG A 387 4.71 -15.49 100.49
N GLY A 388 3.57 -15.85 99.91
CA GLY A 388 2.45 -16.51 100.61
C GLY A 388 2.85 -17.83 101.24
N ASP A 389 3.63 -18.64 100.52
CA ASP A 389 4.19 -19.90 100.98
C ASP A 389 5.13 -19.72 102.17
N LYS A 390 6.01 -18.72 102.12
CA LYS A 390 6.91 -18.36 103.23
C LYS A 390 6.11 -17.93 104.46
N ALA A 391 5.12 -17.03 104.29
CA ALA A 391 4.26 -16.58 105.37
C ALA A 391 3.46 -17.73 106.00
N ASN A 392 2.89 -18.61 105.18
CA ASN A 392 2.15 -19.79 105.64
C ASN A 392 3.06 -20.78 106.40
N ARG A 393 4.30 -20.99 105.94
CA ARG A 393 5.29 -21.80 106.67
C ARG A 393 5.64 -21.19 108.03
N GLU A 394 5.77 -19.86 108.11
CA GLU A 394 6.02 -19.15 109.36
C GLU A 394 4.82 -19.24 110.33
N GLN A 395 3.60 -19.00 109.86
CA GLN A 395 2.38 -19.18 110.65
C GLN A 395 2.25 -20.62 111.16
N LYS A 396 2.46 -21.62 110.30
CA LYS A 396 2.47 -23.03 110.72
C LYS A 396 3.51 -23.29 111.81
N ARG A 397 4.70 -22.70 111.71
CA ARG A 397 5.74 -22.81 112.76
C ARG A 397 5.28 -22.18 114.08
N LEU A 398 4.62 -21.02 114.06
CA LEU A 398 4.09 -20.37 115.26
C LEU A 398 2.98 -21.22 115.90
N LEU A 399 2.00 -21.67 115.11
CA LEU A 399 0.93 -22.55 115.58
C LEU A 399 1.47 -23.85 116.19
N VAL A 400 2.49 -24.46 115.57
CA VAL A 400 3.14 -25.65 116.13
C VAL A 400 3.78 -25.35 117.49
N LYS A 401 4.40 -24.17 117.66
CA LYS A 401 4.96 -23.75 118.96
C LYS A 401 3.86 -23.53 120.00
N GLU A 402 2.77 -22.87 119.64
CA GLU A 402 1.62 -22.64 120.52
C GLU A 402 0.95 -23.95 120.93
N VAL A 403 0.66 -24.85 119.99
CA VAL A 403 0.10 -26.18 120.28
C VAL A 403 1.03 -26.98 121.21
N LYS A 404 2.36 -26.93 120.98
CA LYS A 404 3.32 -27.55 121.89
C LYS A 404 3.27 -26.93 123.30
N ALA A 405 3.19 -25.61 123.40
CA ALA A 405 3.09 -24.89 124.67
C ALA A 405 1.78 -25.24 125.41
N LEU A 406 0.64 -25.21 124.71
CA LEU A 406 -0.67 -25.59 125.25
C LEU A 406 -0.70 -27.05 125.70
N ARG A 407 -0.13 -27.98 124.91
CA ARG A 407 0.01 -29.39 125.33
C ARG A 407 0.89 -29.54 126.58
N ALA A 408 1.98 -28.79 126.68
CA ALA A 408 2.84 -28.78 127.86
C ALA A 408 2.10 -28.24 129.10
N GLN A 409 1.31 -27.17 128.94
CA GLN A 409 0.45 -26.61 129.97
C GLN A 409 -0.64 -27.61 130.39
N LEU A 410 -1.34 -28.23 129.45
CA LEU A 410 -2.36 -29.25 129.71
C LEU A 410 -1.76 -30.45 130.47
N ALA A 411 -0.57 -30.92 130.06
CA ALA A 411 0.16 -31.99 130.75
C ALA A 411 0.63 -31.57 132.15
N ALA A 412 0.94 -30.29 132.39
CA ALA A 412 1.25 -29.77 133.72
C ALA A 412 -0.01 -29.74 134.61
N VAL A 413 -1.16 -29.30 134.07
CA VAL A 413 -2.45 -29.33 134.77
C VAL A 413 -2.88 -30.75 135.09
N HIS A 414 -2.78 -31.69 134.16
CA HIS A 414 -3.07 -33.11 134.41
C HIS A 414 -2.16 -33.70 135.50
N ARG A 415 -0.85 -33.35 135.51
CA ARG A 415 0.06 -33.76 136.58
C ARG A 415 -0.28 -33.12 137.94
N ALA A 416 -0.73 -31.87 137.96
CA ALA A 416 -1.18 -31.20 139.17
C ALA A 416 -2.49 -31.81 139.72
N ALA A 417 -3.42 -32.18 138.82
CA ALA A 417 -4.66 -32.87 139.17
C ALA A 417 -4.38 -34.29 139.70
N ALA A 418 -3.45 -35.02 139.09
CA ALA A 418 -3.04 -36.36 139.54
C ALA A 418 -2.28 -36.38 140.88
N ARG A 419 -1.83 -35.22 141.39
CA ARG A 419 -1.25 -35.10 142.75
C ARG A 419 -2.27 -34.71 143.82
N ARG A 420 -3.51 -34.41 143.44
CA ARG A 420 -4.62 -34.06 144.35
C ARG A 420 -5.57 -35.23 144.62
N VAL A 421 -5.36 -36.35 143.95
CA VAL A 421 -5.89 -37.69 144.28
C VAL A 421 -4.79 -38.42 145.00
#